data_AF-A0A940C0Z0-F1
#
_entry.id   AF-A0A940C0Z0-F1
#
_cell.length_a   1.000
_cell.length_b   1.000
_cell.length_c   1.000
_cell.angle_alpha   90.00
_cell.angle_beta   90.00
_cell.angle_gamma   90.00
#
_symmetry.space_group_name_H-M   'P 1'
#
loop_
_entity.id
_entity.type
_entity.pdbx_description
1 polymer ?
#
loop_
_entity_poly.entity_id
_entity_poly.type
_entity_poly.pdbx_seq_one_letter_code
_entity_poly.pdbx_strand_id
1 'polypeptide(L)'
;MNKKDDAANKKSGKNKNKDEEKFAPYGEAYTEAKAEKPERKKLSEGQKAALAIVACLLVVAIIAGSVLRFTGKGVPGISKGGENRTAAETQKELGPSGYAFVFVHGVGGWGDSSSMNDVGHYWGATTGDLAQYMRNKGYEVCVPTVGPYSSTWDRTCELYAQLTGTTVDYGEAHSKEHNHERYGRKYEKPLVENWGKDKKVNLIGHSFGGETVRMLASLLAYGDDAEKKATGDETSPLFTGGKGDWVFSVTTLSSPHNGSQLTEMAEALGRLFGVDNSVDLMVAIVYSVLATSGIDENKLNLMLDQFGVGEYKKVQDALDAFVNANDDHAFAELSPDGAAALNKRIKTVDGVYYFSYAYSTTNKNESTGSYSPKKKTFATLFVPSSAMCRYTCTTQGGIEIDEKWFDNDGLVSVYSAQYPRSDSHCALPANPSEIKTGIWNVAPTQDGDHGSPVGLAEGPEAVHTFYEGLFEMLEKVNR
;
A
#
# COMPACT_ATOMS: atom_id res chain seq x y z
N MET A 1 9.87 -37.07 -70.71
CA MET A 1 11.00 -36.65 -69.83
C MET A 1 10.38 -36.24 -68.49
N ASN A 2 10.59 -37.06 -67.45
CA ASN A 2 10.32 -36.90 -65.99
C ASN A 2 8.90 -36.46 -65.52
N LYS A 3 8.07 -37.34 -64.89
CA LYS A 3 8.03 -37.75 -63.44
C LYS A 3 7.87 -36.53 -62.50
N LYS A 4 6.85 -36.35 -61.63
CA LYS A 4 5.94 -37.24 -60.88
C LYS A 4 4.70 -36.46 -60.38
N ASP A 5 3.52 -37.09 -60.46
CA ASP A 5 2.48 -37.38 -59.44
C ASP A 5 2.70 -36.84 -58.00
N ASP A 6 1.72 -36.53 -57.13
CA ASP A 6 0.26 -36.57 -57.17
C ASP A 6 -0.29 -35.87 -55.91
N ALA A 7 -1.52 -35.39 -56.03
CA ALA A 7 -2.62 -35.34 -55.07
C ALA A 7 -2.47 -34.85 -53.60
N ALA A 8 -3.40 -33.94 -53.29
CA ALA A 8 -3.87 -33.44 -52.01
C ALA A 8 -4.29 -34.50 -50.96
N ASN A 9 -4.18 -34.15 -49.66
CA ASN A 9 -5.29 -34.35 -48.72
C ASN A 9 -5.20 -33.51 -47.43
N LYS A 10 -6.39 -33.17 -46.91
CA LYS A 10 -6.77 -32.50 -45.66
C LYS A 10 -6.06 -33.01 -44.39
N LYS A 11 -5.73 -32.10 -43.46
CA LYS A 11 -5.66 -32.33 -41.99
C LYS A 11 -6.02 -31.02 -41.26
N SER A 12 -7.24 -30.91 -40.71
CA SER A 12 -7.57 -31.09 -39.30
C SER A 12 -6.85 -30.10 -38.36
N GLY A 13 -7.57 -29.07 -37.93
CA GLY A 13 -7.14 -28.15 -36.88
C GLY A 13 -6.92 -28.91 -35.58
N LYS A 14 -5.73 -28.73 -35.01
CA LYS A 14 -5.39 -29.13 -33.64
C LYS A 14 -5.17 -27.86 -32.82
N ASN A 15 -5.88 -27.82 -31.70
CA ASN A 15 -5.69 -26.93 -30.55
C ASN A 15 -4.21 -26.59 -30.35
N LYS A 16 -3.89 -25.30 -30.33
CA LYS A 16 -2.68 -24.82 -29.67
C LYS A 16 -2.99 -24.75 -28.17
N ASN A 17 -2.21 -25.53 -27.42
CA ASN A 17 -2.17 -25.48 -25.97
C ASN A 17 -1.94 -24.04 -25.51
N LYS A 18 -2.70 -23.65 -24.48
CA LYS A 18 -2.34 -22.57 -23.58
C LYS A 18 -1.04 -23.00 -22.90
N ASP A 19 0.04 -22.30 -23.17
CA ASP A 19 1.25 -22.42 -22.38
C ASP A 19 0.95 -21.77 -21.02
N GLU A 20 0.98 -22.59 -19.97
CA GLU A 20 1.04 -22.15 -18.58
C GLU A 20 2.34 -21.37 -18.40
N GLU A 21 2.26 -20.04 -18.33
CA GLU A 21 3.37 -19.20 -17.87
C GLU A 21 3.69 -19.61 -16.42
N LYS A 22 4.75 -20.41 -16.28
CA LYS A 22 5.35 -20.74 -14.99
C LYS A 22 5.87 -19.46 -14.36
N PHE A 23 5.39 -19.16 -13.16
CA PHE A 23 5.91 -18.07 -12.33
C PHE A 23 7.39 -18.31 -12.03
N ALA A 24 8.21 -17.29 -12.25
CA ALA A 24 9.59 -17.30 -11.78
C ALA A 24 9.59 -17.27 -10.24
N PRO A 25 10.44 -18.07 -9.57
CA PRO A 25 10.62 -17.97 -8.13
C PRO A 25 11.12 -16.57 -7.76
N TYR A 26 10.76 -16.12 -6.57
CA TYR A 26 11.29 -14.87 -5.98
C TYR A 26 12.83 -14.95 -5.95
N GLY A 27 13.49 -13.81 -6.17
CA GLY A 27 14.95 -13.69 -6.07
C GLY A 27 15.79 -13.69 -7.36
N GLU A 28 15.27 -14.06 -8.55
CA GLU A 28 16.11 -14.08 -9.77
C GLU A 28 16.39 -12.70 -10.40
N ALA A 29 15.76 -11.62 -9.92
CA ALA A 29 16.02 -10.27 -10.43
C ALA A 29 17.17 -9.52 -9.72
N TYR A 30 17.78 -10.11 -8.67
CA TYR A 30 18.86 -9.48 -7.89
C TYR A 30 20.05 -10.41 -7.63
N THR A 31 20.30 -11.38 -8.51
CA THR A 31 21.52 -12.20 -8.45
C THR A 31 22.58 -11.71 -9.43
N GLU A 32 23.37 -10.71 -9.02
CA GLU A 32 24.83 -10.67 -9.28
C GLU A 32 25.50 -9.46 -8.60
N ALA A 33 25.75 -9.61 -7.29
CA ALA A 33 27.03 -9.32 -6.65
C ALA A 33 26.92 -9.73 -5.18
N LYS A 34 27.64 -10.79 -4.76
CA LYS A 34 27.94 -10.99 -3.34
C LYS A 34 28.85 -9.84 -2.90
N ALA A 35 28.27 -8.70 -2.55
CA ALA A 35 28.98 -7.67 -1.81
C ALA A 35 29.27 -8.26 -0.42
N GLU A 36 30.55 -8.37 -0.06
CA GLU A 36 30.94 -8.60 1.33
C GLU A 36 30.28 -7.52 2.20
N LYS A 37 29.70 -7.91 3.35
CA LYS A 37 29.08 -6.98 4.29
C LYS A 37 30.08 -5.85 4.59
N PRO A 38 29.81 -4.59 4.19
CA PRO A 38 30.72 -3.50 4.50
C PRO A 38 30.75 -3.32 6.03
N GLU A 39 31.95 -3.23 6.59
CA GLU A 39 32.15 -2.94 8.00
C GLU A 39 31.55 -1.55 8.28
N ARG A 40 30.47 -1.48 9.08
CA ARG A 40 29.73 -0.22 9.32
C ARG A 40 30.67 0.82 9.96
N LYS A 41 31.05 1.84 9.19
CA LYS A 41 31.73 3.02 9.72
C LYS A 41 30.73 3.85 10.52
N LYS A 42 31.08 4.25 11.74
CA LYS A 42 30.27 5.19 12.53
C LYS A 42 30.10 6.50 11.75
N LEU A 43 28.86 6.90 11.50
CA LEU A 43 28.52 8.18 10.88
C LEU A 43 29.07 9.34 11.73
N SER A 44 29.72 10.31 11.08
CA SER A 44 30.12 11.56 11.72
C SER A 44 28.90 12.41 12.09
N GLU A 45 29.04 13.34 13.04
CA GLU A 45 27.96 14.25 13.43
C GLU A 45 27.43 15.09 12.25
N GLY A 46 28.30 15.44 11.30
CA GLY A 46 27.90 16.12 10.05
C GLY A 46 27.07 15.23 9.13
N GLN A 47 27.39 13.93 9.04
CA GLN A 47 26.59 12.96 8.30
C GLN A 47 25.25 12.70 8.98
N LYS A 48 25.21 12.61 10.32
CA LYS A 48 23.95 12.48 11.07
C LYS A 48 23.03 13.70 10.87
N ALA A 49 23.59 14.91 10.88
CA ALA A 49 22.83 16.14 10.62
C ALA A 49 22.33 16.22 9.17
N ALA A 50 23.13 15.82 8.20
CA ALA A 50 22.71 15.77 6.80
C ALA A 50 21.66 14.67 6.55
N LEU A 51 21.80 13.52 7.20
CA LEU A 51 20.82 12.44 7.17
C LEU A 51 19.52 12.85 7.84
N ALA A 52 19.57 13.67 8.90
CA ALA A 52 18.40 14.30 9.50
C ALA A 52 17.75 15.32 8.55
N ILE A 53 18.50 15.98 7.64
CA ILE A 53 17.95 16.87 6.61
C ILE A 53 17.30 16.07 5.48
N VAL A 54 17.93 14.98 5.00
CA VAL A 54 17.33 14.07 4.00
C VAL A 54 16.11 13.35 4.58
N ALA A 55 16.21 12.93 5.83
CA ALA A 55 15.07 12.50 6.62
C ALA A 55 14.04 13.63 6.65
N CYS A 56 14.34 14.88 7.03
CA CYS A 56 13.41 16.01 6.93
C CYS A 56 12.85 16.29 5.51
N LEU A 57 13.42 15.77 4.42
CA LEU A 57 12.84 15.85 3.07
C LEU A 57 11.79 14.74 2.81
N LEU A 58 11.83 13.65 3.59
CA LEU A 58 10.99 12.43 3.44
C LEU A 58 10.08 12.16 4.67
N VAL A 59 10.44 12.70 5.84
CA VAL A 59 9.89 12.49 7.20
C VAL A 59 8.58 13.20 7.41
N VAL A 60 8.32 14.23 6.65
CA VAL A 60 7.25 15.14 7.02
C VAL A 60 5.88 14.66 6.48
N ALA A 61 5.87 13.53 5.77
CA ALA A 61 4.71 13.00 5.08
C ALA A 61 4.07 11.77 5.73
N ILE A 62 4.73 11.13 6.70
CA ILE A 62 4.31 9.81 7.19
C ILE A 62 3.71 9.87 8.60
N ILE A 63 3.94 10.95 9.36
CA ILE A 63 3.32 11.13 10.66
C ILE A 63 2.61 12.46 10.70
N ALA A 64 1.29 12.39 10.77
CA ALA A 64 0.53 13.16 11.74
C ALA A 64 1.03 14.60 11.96
N GLY A 65 1.13 15.40 10.89
CA GLY A 65 1.42 16.83 10.98
C GLY A 65 0.37 17.64 11.76
N SER A 66 -0.61 16.95 12.34
CA SER A 66 -1.68 17.48 13.20
C SER A 66 -1.40 17.33 14.70
N VAL A 67 -0.51 16.44 15.16
CA VAL A 67 -0.37 16.22 16.61
C VAL A 67 0.32 17.40 17.30
N LEU A 68 1.17 18.16 16.59
CA LEU A 68 1.92 19.28 17.17
C LEU A 68 1.13 20.60 17.37
N ARG A 69 -0.19 20.64 17.14
CA ARG A 69 -1.03 21.81 17.50
C ARG A 69 -2.13 21.55 18.53
N PHE A 70 -2.35 20.32 18.99
CA PHE A 70 -3.47 20.02 19.88
C PHE A 70 -3.12 19.83 21.36
N THR A 71 -1.86 19.98 21.78
CA THR A 71 -1.52 20.07 23.21
C THR A 71 -1.71 21.47 23.81
N GLY A 72 -2.25 22.43 23.06
CA GLY A 72 -2.40 23.82 23.52
C GLY A 72 -3.75 24.43 23.18
N LYS A 73 -4.74 24.22 24.06
CA LYS A 73 -6.11 24.79 24.11
C LYS A 73 -7.16 23.97 23.36
N GLY A 74 -8.03 23.34 24.17
CA GLY A 74 -9.16 22.54 23.71
C GLY A 74 -10.07 23.32 22.75
N VAL A 75 -10.47 22.63 21.70
CA VAL A 75 -11.60 23.03 20.86
C VAL A 75 -12.88 22.83 21.70
N PRO A 76 -13.70 23.87 21.93
CA PRO A 76 -14.98 23.69 22.59
C PRO A 76 -15.92 22.92 21.65
N GLY A 77 -16.29 21.70 22.01
CA GLY A 77 -17.24 20.89 21.22
C GLY A 77 -17.03 19.38 21.24
N ILE A 78 -15.97 18.86 21.86
CA ILE A 78 -15.78 17.41 22.02
C ILE A 78 -16.79 16.90 23.07
N SER A 79 -17.85 16.25 22.62
CA SER A 79 -18.73 15.47 23.50
C SER A 79 -17.90 14.37 24.17
N LYS A 80 -17.89 14.36 25.50
CA LYS A 80 -17.32 13.26 26.27
C LYS A 80 -17.98 11.95 25.85
N GLY A 81 -17.16 10.92 25.73
CA GLY A 81 -17.44 9.62 25.15
C GLY A 81 -18.86 9.09 25.35
N GLY A 82 -19.47 8.71 24.23
CA GLY A 82 -20.50 7.68 24.22
C GLY A 82 -19.84 6.33 24.50
N GLU A 83 -20.51 5.51 25.30
CA GLU A 83 -20.07 4.18 25.72
C GLU A 83 -19.53 3.34 24.55
N ASN A 84 -18.38 2.70 24.77
CA ASN A 84 -17.85 1.63 23.93
C ASN A 84 -18.90 0.52 23.83
N ARG A 85 -19.71 0.53 22.78
CA ARG A 85 -20.46 -0.64 22.38
C ARG A 85 -19.47 -1.59 21.73
N THR A 86 -19.26 -2.73 22.37
CA THR A 86 -18.51 -3.83 21.76
C THR A 86 -19.23 -4.24 20.47
N ALA A 87 -18.47 -4.71 19.48
CA ALA A 87 -18.98 -5.17 18.18
C ALA A 87 -20.05 -6.29 18.25
N ALA A 88 -20.46 -6.72 19.45
CA ALA A 88 -21.36 -7.84 19.69
C ALA A 88 -22.85 -7.46 19.84
N GLU A 89 -23.25 -6.18 19.91
CA GLU A 89 -24.64 -5.81 20.27
C GLU A 89 -25.42 -5.00 19.23
N THR A 90 -25.06 -5.11 17.95
CA THR A 90 -25.98 -4.64 16.89
C THR A 90 -26.04 -5.66 15.74
N GLN A 91 -26.88 -6.69 15.89
CA GLN A 91 -27.51 -7.30 14.70
C GLN A 91 -28.53 -6.30 14.16
N LYS A 92 -28.02 -5.21 13.57
CA LYS A 92 -28.79 -4.37 12.65
C LYS A 92 -28.60 -4.99 11.28
N GLU A 93 -29.69 -5.13 10.54
CA GLU A 93 -29.68 -5.53 9.13
C GLU A 93 -28.48 -4.88 8.42
N LEU A 94 -27.66 -5.72 7.80
CA LEU A 94 -26.49 -5.31 7.04
C LEU A 94 -26.89 -4.15 6.10
N GLY A 95 -25.99 -3.17 5.93
CA GLY A 95 -26.17 -2.11 4.93
C GLY A 95 -26.45 -2.67 3.53
N PRO A 96 -26.81 -1.81 2.56
CA PRO A 96 -27.02 -2.25 1.17
C PRO A 96 -25.79 -3.07 0.69
N SER A 97 -26.00 -4.11 -0.12
CA SER A 97 -25.10 -5.25 -0.46
C SER A 97 -24.76 -6.24 0.67
N GLY A 98 -24.53 -5.74 1.89
CA GLY A 98 -24.04 -6.53 3.02
C GLY A 98 -22.56 -6.93 2.92
N TYR A 99 -21.80 -6.33 2.00
CA TYR A 99 -20.35 -6.50 1.90
C TYR A 99 -19.62 -5.54 2.84
N ALA A 100 -18.56 -6.02 3.49
CA ALA A 100 -17.77 -5.21 4.43
C ALA A 100 -16.75 -4.34 3.69
N PHE A 101 -16.50 -3.13 4.18
CA PHE A 101 -15.49 -2.21 3.68
C PHE A 101 -14.24 -2.28 4.56
N VAL A 102 -13.10 -2.59 3.95
CA VAL A 102 -11.82 -2.79 4.64
C VAL A 102 -10.86 -1.68 4.27
N PHE A 103 -10.54 -0.84 5.25
CA PHE A 103 -9.65 0.32 5.08
C PHE A 103 -8.21 -0.05 5.44
N VAL A 104 -7.31 -0.04 4.45
CA VAL A 104 -5.91 -0.50 4.60
C VAL A 104 -4.96 0.68 4.40
N HIS A 105 -4.29 1.07 5.48
CA HIS A 105 -3.37 2.21 5.50
C HIS A 105 -2.08 1.94 4.71
N GLY A 106 -1.37 3.00 4.33
CA GLY A 106 -0.04 2.90 3.70
C GLY A 106 1.12 2.92 4.68
N VAL A 107 2.27 3.40 4.20
CA VAL A 107 3.49 3.48 5.00
C VAL A 107 3.28 4.38 6.22
N GLY A 108 3.73 3.90 7.39
CA GLY A 108 3.60 4.58 8.69
C GLY A 108 2.19 4.81 9.19
N GLY A 109 1.18 4.24 8.53
CA GLY A 109 -0.20 4.27 8.99
C GLY A 109 -0.49 3.30 10.12
N TRP A 110 -1.73 3.34 10.60
CA TRP A 110 -2.25 2.46 11.64
C TRP A 110 -3.75 2.23 11.47
N GLY A 111 -4.29 1.21 12.15
CA GLY A 111 -5.72 0.92 12.22
C GLY A 111 -6.27 0.97 13.65
N ASP A 112 -7.48 0.44 13.82
CA ASP A 112 -8.28 0.57 15.04
C ASP A 112 -7.64 -0.08 16.27
N SER A 113 -6.84 -1.13 16.07
CA SER A 113 -6.16 -1.86 17.15
C SER A 113 -4.88 -1.20 17.64
N SER A 114 -4.39 -0.16 16.94
CA SER A 114 -3.17 0.54 17.33
C SER A 114 -3.45 1.57 18.44
N SER A 115 -2.56 1.67 19.41
CA SER A 115 -2.63 2.73 20.44
C SER A 115 -2.40 4.14 19.87
N MET A 116 -1.90 4.24 18.63
CA MET A 116 -1.88 5.50 17.88
C MET A 116 -3.29 6.03 17.59
N ASN A 117 -4.30 5.16 17.54
CA ASN A 117 -5.69 5.55 17.32
C ASN A 117 -6.26 6.40 18.47
N ASP A 118 -5.69 6.32 19.68
CA ASP A 118 -6.02 7.21 20.80
C ASP A 118 -5.55 8.66 20.58
N VAL A 119 -4.55 8.86 19.73
CA VAL A 119 -3.95 10.17 19.42
C VAL A 119 -4.66 10.80 18.22
N GLY A 120 -5.02 9.98 17.23
CA GLY A 120 -5.81 10.38 16.09
C GLY A 120 -6.02 9.22 15.12
N HIS A 121 -7.07 9.32 14.31
CA HIS A 121 -7.41 8.30 13.33
C HIS A 121 -6.60 8.51 12.05
N TYR A 122 -6.04 7.44 11.48
CA TYR A 122 -5.42 7.51 10.15
C TYR A 122 -6.47 7.87 9.10
N TRP A 123 -7.59 7.13 9.10
CA TRP A 123 -8.74 7.38 8.22
C TRP A 123 -9.64 8.45 8.81
N GLY A 124 -9.48 9.66 8.29
CA GLY A 124 -10.18 10.86 8.71
C GLY A 124 -9.22 11.93 9.24
N ALA A 125 -8.08 11.56 9.83
CA ALA A 125 -7.01 12.49 10.24
C ALA A 125 -7.55 13.77 10.92
N THR A 126 -7.48 14.94 10.27
CA THR A 126 -7.98 16.21 10.85
C THR A 126 -9.49 16.39 10.79
N THR A 127 -10.20 15.50 10.10
CA THR A 127 -11.65 15.51 9.93
C THR A 127 -12.42 14.62 10.89
N GLY A 128 -11.73 13.86 11.74
CA GLY A 128 -12.33 13.00 12.77
C GLY A 128 -12.21 11.51 12.42
N ASP A 129 -13.16 10.71 12.91
CA ASP A 129 -13.20 9.26 12.67
C ASP A 129 -14.09 8.96 11.46
N LEU A 130 -13.46 8.79 10.29
CA LEU A 130 -14.16 8.47 9.05
C LEU A 130 -14.82 7.09 9.12
N ALA A 131 -14.17 6.10 9.72
CA ALA A 131 -14.70 4.75 9.80
C ALA A 131 -15.97 4.73 10.66
N GLN A 132 -15.96 5.40 11.82
CA GLN A 132 -17.14 5.54 12.66
C GLN A 132 -18.25 6.36 11.98
N TYR A 133 -17.91 7.39 11.21
CA TYR A 133 -18.88 8.11 10.39
C TYR A 133 -19.62 7.18 9.43
N MET A 134 -18.90 6.35 8.68
CA MET A 134 -19.50 5.39 7.73
C MET A 134 -20.27 4.28 8.46
N ARG A 135 -19.79 3.80 9.63
CA ARG A 135 -20.55 2.86 10.48
C ARG A 135 -21.88 3.44 10.95
N ASN A 136 -21.91 4.72 11.32
CA ASN A 136 -23.14 5.41 11.72
C ASN A 136 -24.15 5.51 10.57
N LYS A 137 -23.69 5.44 9.32
CA LYS A 137 -24.53 5.39 8.11
C LYS A 137 -25.05 3.97 7.80
N GLY A 138 -24.63 2.96 8.57
CA GLY A 138 -25.09 1.57 8.44
C GLY A 138 -24.16 0.65 7.65
N TYR A 139 -22.97 1.11 7.28
CA TYR A 139 -21.98 0.27 6.60
C TYR A 139 -21.15 -0.56 7.60
N GLU A 140 -20.85 -1.81 7.25
CA GLU A 140 -19.85 -2.60 7.96
C GLU A 140 -18.46 -2.14 7.52
N VAL A 141 -17.72 -1.44 8.39
CA VAL A 141 -16.38 -0.91 8.08
C VAL A 141 -15.37 -1.40 9.11
N CYS A 142 -14.26 -1.98 8.66
CA CYS A 142 -13.13 -2.36 9.51
C CYS A 142 -11.84 -1.67 9.06
N VAL A 143 -10.97 -1.37 10.05
CA VAL A 143 -9.70 -0.67 9.83
C VAL A 143 -8.57 -1.51 10.45
N PRO A 144 -8.12 -2.58 9.78
CA PRO A 144 -7.02 -3.42 10.25
C PRO A 144 -5.72 -2.63 10.39
N THR A 145 -4.87 -3.03 11.35
CA THR A 145 -3.52 -2.48 11.52
C THR A 145 -2.52 -3.49 10.97
N VAL A 146 -1.78 -3.14 9.93
CA VAL A 146 -0.71 -3.96 9.35
C VAL A 146 0.63 -3.27 9.53
N GLY A 147 1.73 -3.98 9.28
CA GLY A 147 3.09 -3.48 9.28
C GLY A 147 3.23 -2.13 8.57
N PRO A 148 3.47 -1.02 9.28
CA PRO A 148 3.66 0.28 8.65
C PRO A 148 4.84 0.34 7.66
N TYR A 149 5.77 -0.62 7.75
CA TYR A 149 7.01 -0.62 6.99
C TYR A 149 7.39 -2.01 6.44
N SER A 150 6.65 -3.06 6.82
CA SER A 150 6.83 -4.41 6.28
C SER A 150 6.50 -4.46 4.78
N SER A 151 6.93 -5.51 4.09
CA SER A 151 6.63 -5.68 2.67
C SER A 151 5.13 -5.83 2.41
N THR A 152 4.75 -5.70 1.13
CA THR A 152 3.40 -5.90 0.64
C THR A 152 2.94 -7.33 0.91
N TRP A 153 3.85 -8.30 0.81
CA TRP A 153 3.57 -9.71 1.12
C TRP A 153 3.21 -9.87 2.61
N ASP A 154 4.09 -9.41 3.51
CA ASP A 154 3.88 -9.52 4.95
C ASP A 154 2.60 -8.83 5.41
N ARG A 155 2.38 -7.60 4.94
CA ARG A 155 1.17 -6.83 5.21
C ARG A 155 -0.09 -7.56 4.72
N THR A 156 0.01 -8.31 3.62
CA THR A 156 -1.11 -9.10 3.09
C THR A 156 -1.43 -10.30 3.97
N CYS A 157 -0.40 -10.99 4.46
CA CYS A 157 -0.54 -12.10 5.41
C CYS A 157 -1.16 -11.63 6.74
N GLU A 158 -0.70 -10.47 7.24
CA GLU A 158 -1.24 -9.82 8.44
C GLU A 158 -2.69 -9.36 8.27
N LEU A 159 -3.01 -8.79 7.10
CA LEU A 159 -4.35 -8.37 6.74
C LEU A 159 -5.28 -9.58 6.69
N TYR A 160 -4.88 -10.64 5.99
CA TYR A 160 -5.67 -11.86 5.87
C TYR A 160 -5.98 -12.45 7.25
N ALA A 161 -4.97 -12.61 8.10
CA ALA A 161 -5.14 -13.19 9.43
C ALA A 161 -6.07 -12.36 10.34
N GLN A 162 -6.04 -11.03 10.24
CA GLN A 162 -6.99 -10.16 10.93
C GLN A 162 -8.41 -10.33 10.42
N LEU A 163 -8.60 -10.41 9.10
CA LEU A 163 -9.92 -10.59 8.49
C LEU A 163 -10.53 -11.95 8.86
N THR A 164 -9.71 -13.00 8.97
CA THR A 164 -10.18 -14.37 9.24
C THR A 164 -10.08 -14.81 10.70
N GLY A 165 -9.41 -14.05 11.57
CA GLY A 165 -9.21 -14.44 12.97
C GLY A 165 -8.29 -15.66 13.09
N THR A 166 -7.10 -15.58 12.49
CA THR A 166 -6.10 -16.66 12.53
C THR A 166 -4.75 -16.15 13.03
N THR A 167 -3.79 -17.06 13.20
CA THR A 167 -2.38 -16.68 13.29
C THR A 167 -1.90 -16.21 11.92
N VAL A 168 -1.07 -15.16 11.88
CA VAL A 168 -0.37 -14.74 10.66
C VAL A 168 0.55 -15.88 10.22
N ASP A 169 0.40 -16.34 8.98
CA ASP A 169 1.31 -17.27 8.32
C ASP A 169 1.88 -16.55 7.09
N TYR A 170 3.14 -16.14 7.20
CA TYR A 170 3.90 -15.46 6.16
C TYR A 170 4.33 -16.40 5.02
N GLY A 171 4.13 -17.72 5.17
CA GLY A 171 4.57 -18.70 4.19
C GLY A 171 5.97 -19.26 4.49
N GLU A 172 6.14 -20.56 4.30
CA GLU A 172 7.39 -21.27 4.55
C GLU A 172 8.47 -20.92 3.53
N ALA A 173 8.11 -20.76 2.26
CA ALA A 173 9.07 -20.45 1.21
C ALA A 173 9.56 -19.00 1.35
N HIS A 174 8.63 -18.06 1.48
CA HIS A 174 8.89 -16.64 1.69
C HIS A 174 9.75 -16.41 2.95
N SER A 175 9.34 -16.95 4.09
CA SER A 175 10.09 -16.76 5.35
C SER A 175 11.50 -17.35 5.32
N LYS A 176 11.73 -18.47 4.62
CA LYS A 176 13.07 -19.03 4.42
C LYS A 176 13.93 -18.15 3.53
N GLU A 177 13.36 -17.61 2.47
CA GLU A 177 14.04 -16.74 1.54
C GLU A 177 14.46 -15.42 2.19
N HIS A 178 13.59 -14.88 3.03
CA HIS A 178 13.78 -13.59 3.71
C HIS A 178 14.32 -13.69 5.13
N ASN A 179 14.62 -14.91 5.58
CA ASN A 179 15.25 -15.17 6.87
C ASN A 179 14.51 -14.49 8.05
N HIS A 180 13.18 -14.67 8.09
CA HIS A 180 12.34 -14.25 9.21
C HIS A 180 11.40 -15.39 9.63
N GLU A 181 10.70 -15.22 10.74
CA GLU A 181 9.76 -16.23 11.26
C GLU A 181 8.56 -16.40 10.33
N ARG A 182 8.13 -17.66 10.14
CA ARG A 182 6.93 -18.00 9.35
C ARG A 182 5.64 -17.53 10.00
N TYR A 183 5.56 -17.60 11.32
CA TYR A 183 4.34 -17.28 12.04
C TYR A 183 4.47 -15.98 12.82
N GLY A 184 3.47 -15.12 12.68
CA GLY A 184 3.39 -13.84 13.39
C GLY A 184 2.33 -13.83 14.49
N ARG A 185 1.68 -12.69 14.65
CA ARG A 185 0.65 -12.46 15.69
C ARG A 185 -0.54 -13.39 15.53
N LYS A 186 -1.23 -13.66 16.64
CA LYS A 186 -2.50 -14.40 16.66
C LYS A 186 -3.67 -13.45 16.83
N TYR A 187 -4.67 -13.57 15.96
CA TYR A 187 -5.95 -12.87 16.07
C TYR A 187 -7.03 -13.88 16.42
N GLU A 188 -7.67 -13.72 17.58
CA GLU A 188 -8.65 -14.71 18.08
C GLU A 188 -10.04 -14.59 17.43
N LYS A 189 -10.33 -13.45 16.79
CA LYS A 189 -11.64 -13.16 16.18
C LYS A 189 -11.45 -12.54 14.80
N PRO A 190 -12.26 -12.94 13.80
CA PRO A 190 -12.26 -12.30 12.50
C PRO A 190 -12.78 -10.86 12.60
N LEU A 191 -12.16 -9.94 11.86
CA LEU A 191 -12.74 -8.61 11.66
C LEU A 191 -13.97 -8.65 10.74
N VAL A 192 -14.09 -9.67 9.89
CA VAL A 192 -15.25 -9.86 9.00
C VAL A 192 -15.84 -11.25 9.23
N GLU A 193 -16.86 -11.29 10.09
CA GLU A 193 -17.57 -12.54 10.41
C GLU A 193 -18.23 -13.13 9.16
N ASN A 194 -18.02 -14.43 8.94
CA ASN A 194 -18.50 -15.20 7.78
C ASN A 194 -18.02 -14.67 6.41
N TRP A 195 -16.82 -14.08 6.34
CA TRP A 195 -16.23 -13.65 5.07
C TRP A 195 -16.12 -14.82 4.09
N GLY A 196 -16.60 -14.60 2.87
CA GLY A 196 -16.55 -15.58 1.79
C GLY A 196 -17.32 -15.11 0.55
N LYS A 197 -17.60 -16.05 -0.36
CA LYS A 197 -18.31 -15.77 -1.62
C LYS A 197 -19.68 -15.07 -1.43
N ASP A 198 -20.37 -15.37 -0.33
CA ASP A 198 -21.73 -14.87 -0.03
C ASP A 198 -21.70 -13.55 0.75
N LYS A 199 -20.56 -13.23 1.38
CA LYS A 199 -20.31 -11.97 2.09
C LYS A 199 -18.92 -11.47 1.72
N LYS A 200 -18.83 -10.82 0.56
CA LYS A 200 -17.57 -10.32 -0.01
C LYS A 200 -17.07 -9.08 0.74
N VAL A 201 -15.86 -8.64 0.40
CA VAL A 201 -15.27 -7.39 0.89
C VAL A 201 -15.01 -6.38 -0.23
N ASN A 202 -15.15 -5.10 0.12
CA ASN A 202 -14.65 -3.95 -0.61
C ASN A 202 -13.33 -3.53 0.01
N LEU A 203 -12.21 -3.76 -0.67
CA LEU A 203 -10.89 -3.40 -0.18
C LEU A 203 -10.54 -1.98 -0.62
N ILE A 204 -10.20 -1.11 0.33
CA ILE A 204 -9.83 0.29 0.06
C ILE A 204 -8.44 0.54 0.65
N GLY A 205 -7.45 0.67 -0.23
CA GLY A 205 -6.06 0.89 0.13
C GLY A 205 -5.63 2.34 -0.15
N HIS A 206 -5.12 3.03 0.87
CA HIS A 206 -4.47 4.33 0.68
C HIS A 206 -2.95 4.19 0.61
N SER A 207 -2.30 4.93 -0.28
CA SER A 207 -0.85 4.92 -0.44
C SER A 207 -0.38 3.47 -0.65
N PHE A 208 0.64 3.01 0.08
CA PHE A 208 1.13 1.64 0.01
C PHE A 208 0.09 0.56 0.41
N GLY A 209 -0.99 0.94 1.09
CA GLY A 209 -2.13 0.06 1.33
C GLY A 209 -2.80 -0.42 0.05
N GLY A 210 -2.72 0.35 -1.03
CA GLY A 210 -3.18 -0.06 -2.36
C GLY A 210 -2.45 -1.30 -2.87
N GLU A 211 -1.14 -1.38 -2.67
CA GLU A 211 -0.34 -2.54 -3.05
C GLU A 211 -0.75 -3.78 -2.24
N THR A 212 -1.00 -3.59 -0.95
CA THR A 212 -1.44 -4.65 -0.04
C THR A 212 -2.80 -5.23 -0.44
N VAL A 213 -3.78 -4.38 -0.77
CA VAL A 213 -5.11 -4.88 -1.16
C VAL A 213 -5.11 -5.53 -2.54
N ARG A 214 -4.26 -5.06 -3.46
CA ARG A 214 -4.06 -5.71 -4.76
C ARG A 214 -3.46 -7.11 -4.58
N MET A 215 -2.42 -7.24 -3.76
CA MET A 215 -1.77 -8.51 -3.43
C MET A 215 -2.77 -9.48 -2.77
N LEU A 216 -3.56 -9.02 -1.81
CA LEU A 216 -4.59 -9.85 -1.16
C LEU A 216 -5.57 -10.44 -2.19
N ALA A 217 -6.11 -9.60 -3.08
CA ALA A 217 -7.02 -10.08 -4.11
C ALA A 217 -6.36 -11.11 -5.04
N SER A 218 -5.11 -10.85 -5.46
CA SER A 218 -4.34 -11.74 -6.33
C SER A 218 -4.05 -13.10 -5.65
N LEU A 219 -3.58 -13.10 -4.40
CA LEU A 219 -3.29 -14.34 -3.66
C LEU A 219 -4.54 -15.15 -3.37
N LEU A 220 -5.65 -14.50 -2.98
CA LEU A 220 -6.93 -15.21 -2.81
C LEU A 220 -7.37 -15.90 -4.10
N ALA A 221 -7.22 -15.23 -5.25
CA ALA A 221 -7.63 -15.80 -6.54
C ALA A 221 -6.69 -16.92 -7.01
N TYR A 222 -5.38 -16.72 -6.93
CA TYR A 222 -4.39 -17.53 -7.65
C TYR A 222 -3.49 -18.37 -6.73
N GLY A 223 -3.38 -18.01 -5.46
CA GLY A 223 -2.47 -18.63 -4.50
C GLY A 223 -1.01 -18.35 -4.81
N ASP A 224 -0.12 -19.14 -4.20
CA ASP A 224 1.32 -19.13 -4.49
C ASP A 224 1.86 -20.56 -4.63
N ASP A 225 2.50 -20.85 -5.77
CA ASP A 225 2.98 -22.20 -6.09
C ASP A 225 4.21 -22.60 -5.26
N ALA A 226 5.07 -21.65 -4.89
CA ALA A 226 6.23 -21.92 -4.07
C ALA A 226 5.79 -22.32 -2.65
N GLU A 227 4.80 -21.63 -2.09
CA GLU A 227 4.22 -21.96 -0.78
C GLU A 227 3.51 -23.31 -0.77
N LYS A 228 2.67 -23.57 -1.79
CA LYS A 228 2.01 -24.89 -1.96
C LYS A 228 3.02 -26.02 -2.04
N LYS A 229 4.14 -25.81 -2.75
CA LYS A 229 5.22 -26.79 -2.87
C LYS A 229 5.99 -26.98 -1.57
N ALA A 230 6.20 -25.91 -0.80
CA ALA A 230 6.97 -25.94 0.43
C ALA A 230 6.24 -26.69 1.56
N THR A 231 4.91 -26.63 1.61
CA THR A 231 4.13 -27.08 2.79
C THR A 231 3.01 -28.07 2.49
N GLY A 232 2.62 -28.27 1.22
CA GLY A 232 1.60 -29.26 0.85
C GLY A 232 0.27 -29.01 1.57
N ASP A 233 -0.22 -29.99 2.32
CA ASP A 233 -1.50 -29.89 3.04
C ASP A 233 -1.49 -28.87 4.20
N GLU A 234 -0.30 -28.43 4.64
CA GLU A 234 -0.13 -27.40 5.69
C GLU A 234 -0.04 -25.97 5.12
N THR A 235 -0.32 -25.79 3.83
CA THR A 235 -0.31 -24.47 3.18
C THR A 235 -1.39 -23.57 3.79
N SER A 236 -1.02 -22.34 4.17
CA SER A 236 -1.99 -21.32 4.58
C SER A 236 -3.12 -21.18 3.55
N PRO A 237 -4.40 -21.12 3.95
CA PRO A 237 -5.51 -20.97 3.00
C PRO A 237 -5.38 -19.75 2.08
N LEU A 238 -4.64 -18.70 2.47
CA LEU A 238 -4.31 -17.56 1.62
C LEU A 238 -3.59 -17.97 0.33
N PHE A 239 -2.66 -18.92 0.40
CA PHE A 239 -1.80 -19.32 -0.74
C PHE A 239 -2.39 -20.46 -1.58
N THR A 240 -3.57 -20.96 -1.23
CA THR A 240 -4.20 -22.07 -1.97
C THR A 240 -4.92 -21.64 -3.25
N GLY A 241 -5.28 -20.35 -3.37
CA GLY A 241 -6.03 -19.81 -4.50
C GLY A 241 -7.52 -20.21 -4.51
N GLY A 242 -8.23 -19.87 -5.60
CA GLY A 242 -9.63 -20.23 -5.83
C GLY A 242 -10.67 -19.44 -5.03
N LYS A 243 -10.28 -18.32 -4.41
CA LYS A 243 -11.11 -17.44 -3.55
C LYS A 243 -11.24 -16.02 -4.11
N GLY A 244 -11.07 -15.85 -5.42
CA GLY A 244 -11.19 -14.54 -6.06
C GLY A 244 -12.57 -13.91 -5.92
N ASP A 245 -13.61 -14.74 -5.79
CA ASP A 245 -14.99 -14.31 -5.57
C ASP A 245 -15.29 -13.87 -4.12
N TRP A 246 -14.32 -13.89 -3.21
CA TRP A 246 -14.44 -13.32 -1.86
C TRP A 246 -14.21 -11.81 -1.82
N VAL A 247 -13.67 -11.24 -2.90
CA VAL A 247 -13.45 -9.81 -3.08
C VAL A 247 -14.48 -9.30 -4.07
N PHE A 248 -15.15 -8.20 -3.73
CA PHE A 248 -16.06 -7.52 -4.64
C PHE A 248 -15.33 -6.41 -5.41
N SER A 249 -14.56 -5.60 -4.69
CA SER A 249 -13.80 -4.51 -5.28
C SER A 249 -12.45 -4.28 -4.60
N VAL A 250 -11.55 -3.68 -5.37
CA VAL A 250 -10.29 -3.09 -4.93
C VAL A 250 -10.29 -1.63 -5.36
N THR A 251 -10.20 -0.71 -4.39
CA THR A 251 -10.06 0.73 -4.63
C THR A 251 -8.74 1.21 -4.07
N THR A 252 -7.99 1.97 -4.85
CA THR A 252 -6.69 2.50 -4.46
C THR A 252 -6.72 4.04 -4.48
N LEU A 253 -6.13 4.65 -3.46
CA LEU A 253 -6.12 6.09 -3.25
C LEU A 253 -4.66 6.53 -3.14
N SER A 254 -4.16 7.33 -4.09
CA SER A 254 -2.76 7.80 -4.09
C SER A 254 -1.71 6.67 -3.97
N SER A 255 -2.00 5.49 -4.53
CA SER A 255 -1.16 4.31 -4.36
C SER A 255 -0.01 4.23 -5.36
N PRO A 256 1.23 3.94 -4.95
CA PRO A 256 2.39 3.95 -5.83
C PRO A 256 2.48 2.68 -6.69
N HIS A 257 1.52 2.46 -7.60
CA HIS A 257 1.45 1.25 -8.43
C HIS A 257 2.68 1.02 -9.30
N ASN A 258 3.43 2.07 -9.60
CA ASN A 258 4.68 2.01 -10.35
C ASN A 258 5.84 2.58 -9.52
N GLY A 259 5.70 2.62 -8.19
CA GLY A 259 6.68 3.19 -7.28
C GLY A 259 6.59 4.71 -7.17
N SER A 260 7.49 5.28 -6.38
CA SER A 260 7.68 6.73 -6.26
C SER A 260 9.12 7.08 -6.57
N GLN A 261 9.32 8.08 -7.44
CA GLN A 261 10.66 8.56 -7.74
C GLN A 261 11.37 9.18 -6.54
N LEU A 262 10.66 9.45 -5.43
CA LEU A 262 11.29 9.90 -4.19
C LEU A 262 12.32 8.91 -3.65
N THR A 263 12.16 7.61 -3.88
CA THR A 263 13.15 6.61 -3.44
C THR A 263 14.48 6.82 -4.17
N GLU A 264 14.44 7.06 -5.47
CA GLU A 264 15.63 7.35 -6.30
C GLU A 264 16.32 8.64 -5.85
N MET A 265 15.53 9.67 -5.53
CA MET A 265 16.05 10.92 -4.97
C MET A 265 16.74 10.68 -3.63
N ALA A 266 16.11 9.86 -2.78
CA ALA A 266 16.57 9.56 -1.45
C ALA A 266 17.86 8.73 -1.47
N GLU A 267 17.96 7.73 -2.35
CA GLU A 267 19.18 6.96 -2.57
C GLU A 267 20.31 7.82 -3.13
N ALA A 268 20.02 8.66 -4.14
CA ALA A 268 21.02 9.57 -4.70
C ALA A 268 21.58 10.53 -3.64
N LEU A 269 20.70 11.06 -2.77
CA LEU A 269 21.11 11.88 -1.63
C LEU A 269 21.88 11.06 -0.58
N GLY A 270 21.41 9.86 -0.23
CA GLY A 270 22.06 8.97 0.73
C GLY A 270 23.51 8.65 0.33
N ARG A 271 23.75 8.32 -0.94
CA ARG A 271 25.09 8.08 -1.49
C ARG A 271 26.02 9.28 -1.34
N LEU A 272 25.53 10.51 -1.51
CA LEU A 272 26.33 11.73 -1.31
C LEU A 272 26.80 11.89 0.15
N PHE A 273 26.10 11.28 1.11
CA PHE A 273 26.43 11.33 2.53
C PHE A 273 27.04 10.03 3.07
N GLY A 274 27.37 9.08 2.19
CA GLY A 274 27.99 7.80 2.55
C GLY A 274 27.02 6.83 3.23
N VAL A 275 25.74 6.90 2.86
CA VAL A 275 24.73 5.91 3.22
C VAL A 275 24.47 5.03 2.01
N ASP A 276 24.98 3.80 2.08
CA ASP A 276 25.05 2.89 0.94
C ASP A 276 23.83 1.95 0.83
N ASN A 277 22.85 2.04 1.74
CA ASN A 277 21.62 1.24 1.70
C ASN A 277 20.38 2.06 2.09
N SER A 278 19.24 1.72 1.47
CA SER A 278 17.93 2.35 1.68
C SER A 278 17.41 2.17 3.12
N VAL A 279 17.84 1.11 3.80
CA VAL A 279 17.49 0.80 5.20
C VAL A 279 17.99 1.86 6.19
N ASP A 280 19.23 2.33 6.05
CA ASP A 280 19.84 3.34 6.93
C ASP A 280 19.15 4.71 6.76
N LEU A 281 18.78 5.06 5.53
CA LEU A 281 17.97 6.22 5.22
C LEU A 281 16.57 6.10 5.84
N MET A 282 16.01 4.90 5.83
CA MET A 282 14.69 4.65 6.40
C MET A 282 14.64 4.74 7.90
N VAL A 283 15.67 4.24 8.56
CA VAL A 283 15.78 4.42 10.00
C VAL A 283 15.99 5.88 10.33
N ALA A 284 16.80 6.60 9.55
CA ALA A 284 16.95 8.03 9.76
C ALA A 284 15.62 8.77 9.61
N ILE A 285 14.77 8.35 8.67
CA ILE A 285 13.40 8.82 8.54
C ILE A 285 12.64 8.50 9.81
N VAL A 286 12.41 7.23 10.15
CA VAL A 286 11.64 6.82 11.35
C VAL A 286 12.14 7.52 12.62
N TYR A 287 13.45 7.57 12.84
CA TYR A 287 14.10 8.24 13.97
C TYR A 287 13.82 9.74 13.99
N SER A 288 13.95 10.42 12.85
CA SER A 288 13.66 11.85 12.75
C SER A 288 12.18 12.13 12.96
N VAL A 289 11.29 11.25 12.49
CA VAL A 289 9.86 11.43 12.74
C VAL A 289 9.54 11.25 14.23
N LEU A 290 10.09 10.23 14.90
CA LEU A 290 9.89 10.03 16.33
C LEU A 290 10.46 11.18 17.16
N ALA A 291 11.66 11.65 16.83
CA ALA A 291 12.33 12.74 17.53
C ALA A 291 11.60 14.09 17.40
N THR A 292 10.83 14.30 16.33
CA THR A 292 10.18 15.60 16.05
C THR A 292 8.66 15.60 16.25
N SER A 293 8.01 14.43 16.33
CA SER A 293 6.55 14.32 16.39
C SER A 293 5.95 14.49 17.78
N GLY A 294 6.76 14.45 18.85
CA GLY A 294 6.25 14.48 20.23
C GLY A 294 5.33 13.31 20.59
N ILE A 295 5.32 12.27 19.74
CA ILE A 295 4.58 11.03 19.96
C ILE A 295 5.24 10.30 21.14
N ASP A 296 4.41 9.82 22.06
CA ASP A 296 4.85 8.89 23.08
C ASP A 296 5.34 7.61 22.38
N GLU A 297 6.65 7.38 22.40
CA GLU A 297 7.30 6.21 21.79
C GLU A 297 6.70 4.89 22.27
N ASN A 298 6.11 4.86 23.47
CA ASN A 298 5.42 3.68 24.00
C ASN A 298 4.11 3.35 23.30
N LYS A 299 3.56 4.27 22.49
CA LYS A 299 2.38 4.03 21.64
C LYS A 299 2.75 3.55 20.24
N LEU A 300 4.03 3.55 19.88
CA LEU A 300 4.45 3.09 18.56
C LEU A 300 4.58 1.57 18.56
N ASN A 301 3.79 0.92 17.71
CA ASN A 301 3.96 -0.50 17.40
C ASN A 301 4.29 -0.64 15.90
N LEU A 302 5.52 -1.03 15.59
CA LEU A 302 5.99 -1.18 14.22
C LEU A 302 5.58 -2.51 13.57
N MET A 303 5.02 -3.45 14.34
CA MET A 303 4.55 -4.75 13.87
C MET A 303 5.61 -5.52 13.06
N LEU A 304 6.80 -5.63 13.64
CA LEU A 304 7.94 -6.34 13.05
C LEU A 304 8.21 -7.67 13.77
N ASP A 305 7.18 -8.28 14.38
CA ASP A 305 7.31 -9.50 15.20
C ASP A 305 8.02 -10.65 14.46
N GLN A 306 7.80 -10.77 13.15
CA GLN A 306 8.40 -11.79 12.29
C GLN A 306 9.92 -11.69 12.22
N PHE A 307 10.49 -10.50 12.39
CA PHE A 307 11.95 -10.31 12.42
C PHE A 307 12.54 -10.56 13.82
N GLY A 308 11.74 -11.11 14.75
CA GLY A 308 12.10 -11.24 16.17
C GLY A 308 11.95 -9.92 16.93
N VAL A 309 11.18 -8.98 16.35
CA VAL A 309 11.31 -7.55 16.62
C VAL A 309 10.13 -6.92 17.38
N GLY A 310 9.16 -7.73 17.80
CA GLY A 310 7.89 -7.40 18.48
C GLY A 310 7.64 -5.98 19.06
N GLU A 311 7.19 -5.88 20.31
CA GLU A 311 6.93 -4.58 20.96
C GLU A 311 8.25 -3.92 21.39
N TYR A 312 9.03 -3.40 20.42
CA TYR A 312 10.32 -2.84 20.75
C TYR A 312 10.27 -1.50 21.47
N LYS A 313 11.08 -1.44 22.53
CA LYS A 313 11.38 -0.26 23.33
C LYS A 313 12.63 0.50 22.82
N LYS A 314 13.28 0.02 21.74
CA LYS A 314 14.55 0.58 21.22
C LYS A 314 14.65 0.51 19.69
N VAL A 315 14.97 1.65 19.08
CA VAL A 315 15.12 1.84 17.62
C VAL A 315 16.22 0.98 17.00
N GLN A 316 17.27 0.65 17.75
CA GLN A 316 18.40 -0.16 17.24
C GLN A 316 17.99 -1.59 16.88
N ASP A 317 16.99 -2.13 17.56
CA ASP A 317 16.55 -3.50 17.30
C ASP A 317 15.65 -3.53 16.04
N ALA A 318 14.84 -2.47 15.81
CA ALA A 318 14.12 -2.27 14.54
C ALA A 318 15.07 -2.09 13.36
N LEU A 319 16.18 -1.37 13.57
CA LEU A 319 17.29 -1.23 12.62
C LEU A 319 17.84 -2.59 12.17
N ASP A 320 18.14 -3.46 13.12
CA ASP A 320 18.72 -4.76 12.83
C ASP A 320 17.70 -5.68 12.14
N ALA A 321 16.40 -5.54 12.46
CA ALA A 321 15.30 -6.17 11.75
C ALA A 321 15.32 -5.87 10.25
N PHE A 322 15.31 -4.58 9.89
CA PHE A 322 15.27 -4.15 8.49
C PHE A 322 16.53 -4.55 7.73
N VAL A 323 17.70 -4.48 8.37
CA VAL A 323 18.94 -4.92 7.73
C VAL A 323 18.93 -6.43 7.47
N ASN A 324 18.27 -7.22 8.33
CA ASN A 324 18.12 -8.66 8.12
C ASN A 324 17.01 -9.01 7.12
N ALA A 325 16.04 -8.11 6.88
CA ALA A 325 14.93 -8.30 5.96
C ALA A 325 15.34 -8.26 4.47
N ASN A 326 16.59 -7.91 4.14
CA ASN A 326 17.03 -7.62 2.77
C ASN A 326 16.03 -6.64 2.10
N ASP A 327 15.49 -6.99 0.92
CA ASP A 327 14.52 -6.17 0.19
C ASP A 327 13.05 -6.44 0.61
N ASP A 328 12.80 -7.22 1.67
CA ASP A 328 11.45 -7.57 2.15
C ASP A 328 10.85 -6.48 3.05
N HIS A 329 10.77 -5.27 2.50
CA HIS A 329 10.20 -4.12 3.20
C HIS A 329 9.60 -3.11 2.24
N ALA A 330 8.67 -2.29 2.73
CA ALA A 330 7.91 -1.34 1.92
C ALA A 330 8.79 -0.44 1.03
N PHE A 331 9.98 -0.04 1.48
CA PHE A 331 10.82 0.91 0.75
C PHE A 331 11.52 0.35 -0.48
N ALA A 332 11.82 -0.96 -0.48
CA ALA A 332 12.33 -1.61 -1.67
C ALA A 332 11.21 -1.66 -2.71
N GLU A 333 10.00 -2.04 -2.29
CA GLU A 333 8.82 -2.12 -3.16
C GLU A 333 8.24 -0.75 -3.56
N LEU A 334 8.54 0.32 -2.83
CA LEU A 334 8.20 1.70 -3.20
C LEU A 334 9.08 2.24 -4.31
N SER A 335 10.26 1.65 -4.56
CA SER A 335 11.07 2.06 -5.70
C SER A 335 10.37 1.73 -7.03
N PRO A 336 10.60 2.49 -8.12
CA PRO A 336 10.03 2.15 -9.41
C PRO A 336 10.40 0.72 -9.86
N ASP A 337 11.63 0.28 -9.59
CA ASP A 337 12.10 -1.06 -9.91
C ASP A 337 11.42 -2.13 -9.05
N GLY A 338 11.30 -1.90 -7.74
CA GLY A 338 10.61 -2.78 -6.81
C GLY A 338 9.12 -2.90 -7.12
N ALA A 339 8.45 -1.80 -7.42
CA ALA A 339 7.05 -1.80 -7.85
C ALA A 339 6.87 -2.53 -9.20
N ALA A 340 7.82 -2.40 -10.12
CA ALA A 340 7.81 -3.16 -11.37
C ALA A 340 8.00 -4.66 -11.13
N ALA A 341 8.84 -5.06 -10.17
CA ALA A 341 8.97 -6.46 -9.75
C ALA A 341 7.67 -6.97 -9.08
N LEU A 342 7.06 -6.16 -8.23
CA LEU A 342 5.78 -6.44 -7.57
C LEU A 342 4.65 -6.65 -8.59
N ASN A 343 4.57 -5.80 -9.61
CA ASN A 343 3.56 -5.88 -10.68
C ASN A 343 3.66 -7.17 -11.51
N LYS A 344 4.81 -7.83 -11.57
CA LYS A 344 4.94 -9.14 -12.23
C LYS A 344 4.26 -10.26 -11.44
N ARG A 345 4.06 -10.08 -10.14
CA ARG A 345 3.49 -11.08 -9.22
C ARG A 345 1.99 -10.86 -8.99
N ILE A 346 1.54 -9.61 -9.06
CA ILE A 346 0.15 -9.23 -8.81
C ILE A 346 -0.62 -9.19 -10.12
N LYS A 347 -1.75 -9.91 -10.18
CA LYS A 347 -2.67 -9.88 -11.33
C LYS A 347 -4.02 -9.34 -10.90
N THR A 348 -4.71 -8.63 -11.80
CA THR A 348 -6.13 -8.37 -11.62
C THR A 348 -6.91 -9.67 -11.65
N VAL A 349 -8.06 -9.68 -10.97
CA VAL A 349 -8.93 -10.85 -10.83
C VAL A 349 -10.19 -10.65 -11.64
N ASP A 350 -10.50 -11.62 -12.50
CA ASP A 350 -11.75 -11.63 -13.26
C ASP A 350 -12.95 -11.55 -12.30
N GLY A 351 -13.91 -10.68 -12.61
CA GLY A 351 -15.11 -10.49 -11.77
C GLY A 351 -14.92 -9.57 -10.57
N VAL A 352 -13.71 -9.08 -10.27
CA VAL A 352 -13.45 -8.04 -9.25
C VAL A 352 -13.40 -6.67 -9.90
N TYR A 353 -14.04 -5.67 -9.31
CA TYR A 353 -13.91 -4.28 -9.75
C TYR A 353 -12.63 -3.64 -9.23
N TYR A 354 -11.86 -2.96 -10.10
CA TYR A 354 -10.68 -2.21 -9.71
C TYR A 354 -10.89 -0.71 -9.96
N PHE A 355 -10.60 0.13 -8.98
CA PHE A 355 -10.71 1.58 -9.05
C PHE A 355 -9.43 2.23 -8.55
N SER A 356 -9.06 3.36 -9.16
CA SER A 356 -7.93 4.16 -8.72
C SER A 356 -8.27 5.64 -8.71
N TYR A 357 -7.86 6.31 -7.65
CA TYR A 357 -8.00 7.75 -7.45
C TYR A 357 -6.63 8.35 -7.21
N ALA A 358 -6.10 9.01 -8.24
CA ALA A 358 -4.86 9.79 -8.14
C ALA A 358 -5.18 11.22 -7.69
N TYR A 359 -4.31 11.79 -6.86
CA TYR A 359 -4.39 13.18 -6.43
C TYR A 359 -3.23 14.00 -6.99
N SER A 360 -3.45 15.30 -7.19
CA SER A 360 -2.43 16.25 -7.65
C SER A 360 -2.46 17.52 -6.83
N THR A 361 -1.31 17.83 -6.24
CA THR A 361 -1.05 19.09 -5.57
C THR A 361 -0.11 20.00 -6.39
N THR A 362 0.08 19.73 -7.69
CA THR A 362 0.95 20.56 -8.54
C THR A 362 0.19 21.37 -9.58
N ASN A 363 0.79 22.48 -10.02
CA ASN A 363 0.36 23.24 -11.18
C ASN A 363 1.35 22.99 -12.32
N LYS A 364 0.84 22.70 -13.52
CA LYS A 364 1.60 22.80 -14.76
C LYS A 364 1.51 24.22 -15.29
N ASN A 365 2.64 24.85 -15.55
CA ASN A 365 2.68 26.09 -16.31
C ASN A 365 2.65 25.75 -17.82
N GLU A 366 1.51 25.97 -18.47
CA GLU A 366 1.31 25.66 -19.89
C GLU A 366 2.29 26.37 -20.84
N SER A 367 2.85 27.52 -20.44
CA SER A 367 3.81 28.26 -21.29
C SER A 367 5.23 27.72 -21.23
N THR A 368 5.64 27.14 -20.10
CA THR A 368 7.02 26.67 -19.87
C THR A 368 7.12 25.15 -19.73
N GLY A 369 5.99 24.45 -19.58
CA GLY A 369 5.93 23.03 -19.23
C GLY A 369 6.35 22.72 -17.78
N SER A 370 6.76 23.72 -16.99
CA SER A 370 7.30 23.51 -15.65
C SER A 370 6.21 23.19 -14.62
N TYR A 371 6.52 22.27 -13.70
CA TYR A 371 5.65 21.93 -12.58
C TYR A 371 6.09 22.64 -11.29
N SER A 372 5.12 22.96 -10.45
CA SER A 372 5.36 23.51 -9.11
C SER A 372 4.24 23.14 -8.14
N PRO A 373 4.51 22.95 -6.84
CA PRO A 373 3.44 22.66 -5.89
C PRO A 373 2.48 23.83 -5.75
N LYS A 374 1.21 23.52 -5.51
CA LYS A 374 0.16 24.48 -5.17
C LYS A 374 0.45 25.07 -3.81
N LYS A 375 0.06 26.33 -3.60
CA LYS A 375 0.22 27.02 -2.31
C LYS A 375 -0.51 26.32 -1.15
N LYS A 376 -1.57 25.55 -1.47
CA LYS A 376 -2.35 24.79 -0.50
C LYS A 376 -1.76 23.42 -0.13
N THR A 377 -0.69 22.99 -0.81
CA THR A 377 0.03 21.75 -0.46
C THR A 377 0.36 21.78 1.02
N PHE A 378 0.05 20.69 1.73
CA PHE A 378 0.41 20.58 3.13
C PHE A 378 1.91 20.86 3.29
N ALA A 379 2.26 21.71 4.27
CA ALA A 379 3.59 22.36 4.32
C ALA A 379 4.76 21.35 4.27
N THR A 380 4.50 20.18 4.83
CA THR A 380 5.41 19.06 4.95
C THR A 380 5.66 18.33 3.62
N LEU A 381 4.68 18.38 2.71
CA LEU A 381 4.72 17.79 1.38
C LEU A 381 5.25 18.76 0.32
N PHE A 382 5.38 20.06 0.64
CA PHE A 382 5.80 21.08 -0.32
C PHE A 382 7.20 20.81 -0.89
N VAL A 383 8.14 20.43 -0.02
CA VAL A 383 9.52 20.17 -0.42
C VAL A 383 9.65 18.90 -1.26
N PRO A 384 9.16 17.72 -0.83
CA PRO A 384 9.20 16.53 -1.68
C PRO A 384 8.42 16.73 -2.99
N SER A 385 7.26 17.39 -2.98
CA SER A 385 6.52 17.75 -4.20
C SER A 385 7.36 18.62 -5.15
N SER A 386 8.03 19.65 -4.64
CA SER A 386 8.92 20.51 -5.42
C SER A 386 10.10 19.76 -6.03
N ALA A 387 10.58 18.74 -5.32
CA ALA A 387 11.67 17.89 -5.75
C ALA A 387 11.21 17.00 -6.93
N MET A 388 10.06 16.36 -6.78
CA MET A 388 9.42 15.52 -7.80
C MET A 388 9.06 16.25 -9.09
N CYS A 389 8.71 17.55 -9.02
CA CYS A 389 8.33 18.39 -10.18
C CYS A 389 9.40 18.54 -11.28
N ARG A 390 10.62 18.06 -11.04
CA ARG A 390 11.78 18.26 -11.93
C ARG A 390 12.79 17.11 -11.89
N TYR A 391 12.51 16.06 -11.12
CA TYR A 391 13.46 14.99 -10.92
C TYR A 391 13.40 14.00 -12.07
N THR A 392 14.55 13.79 -12.70
CA THR A 392 14.70 12.83 -13.81
C THR A 392 15.88 11.92 -13.54
N CYS A 393 15.71 10.64 -13.81
CA CYS A 393 16.77 9.65 -13.79
C CYS A 393 16.36 8.43 -14.64
N THR A 394 17.33 7.56 -14.90
CA THR A 394 17.06 6.18 -15.29
C THR A 394 17.37 5.32 -14.08
N THR A 395 16.39 4.54 -13.61
CA THR A 395 16.59 3.62 -12.48
C THR A 395 17.57 2.50 -12.84
N GLN A 396 18.02 1.73 -11.85
CA GLN A 396 18.91 0.59 -12.11
C GLN A 396 18.25 -0.46 -13.02
N GLY A 397 16.95 -0.69 -12.87
CA GLY A 397 16.14 -1.56 -13.74
C GLY A 397 15.79 -0.97 -15.10
N GLY A 398 16.24 0.26 -15.42
CA GLY A 398 16.05 0.90 -16.71
C GLY A 398 14.71 1.63 -16.88
N ILE A 399 14.04 1.96 -15.79
CA ILE A 399 12.80 2.76 -15.82
C ILE A 399 13.18 4.23 -15.96
N GLU A 400 12.64 4.87 -16.99
CA GLU A 400 12.84 6.30 -17.22
C GLU A 400 11.88 7.13 -16.35
N ILE A 401 12.46 7.92 -15.46
CA ILE A 401 11.78 8.98 -14.72
C ILE A 401 11.92 10.27 -15.52
N ASP A 402 10.83 10.65 -16.19
CA ASP A 402 10.73 11.80 -17.09
C ASP A 402 9.59 12.76 -16.67
N GLU A 403 9.22 13.71 -17.55
CA GLU A 403 8.16 14.70 -17.29
C GLU A 403 6.82 14.08 -16.84
N LYS A 404 6.52 12.84 -17.24
CA LYS A 404 5.26 12.17 -16.87
C LYS A 404 5.13 11.97 -15.36
N TRP A 405 6.27 11.91 -14.66
CA TRP A 405 6.33 11.73 -13.22
C TRP A 405 6.20 13.03 -12.42
N PHE A 406 6.24 14.19 -13.09
CA PHE A 406 6.34 15.48 -12.40
C PHE A 406 5.05 15.90 -11.71
N ASP A 407 3.89 15.57 -12.28
CA ASP A 407 2.61 15.79 -11.59
C ASP A 407 2.49 14.80 -10.41
N ASN A 408 2.24 15.31 -9.21
CA ASN A 408 2.31 14.52 -7.98
C ASN A 408 1.41 15.07 -6.86
N ASP A 409 1.16 14.23 -5.86
CA ASP A 409 0.44 14.58 -4.64
C ASP A 409 1.39 14.96 -3.47
N GLY A 410 2.68 15.09 -3.75
CA GLY A 410 3.74 15.36 -2.78
C GLY A 410 4.50 14.13 -2.30
N LEU A 411 4.01 12.92 -2.56
CA LEU A 411 4.75 11.67 -2.32
C LEU A 411 4.75 10.70 -3.49
N VAL A 412 3.67 10.68 -4.28
CA VAL A 412 3.47 9.75 -5.39
C VAL A 412 3.12 10.55 -6.64
N SER A 413 3.72 10.18 -7.77
CA SER A 413 3.36 10.79 -9.05
C SER A 413 1.96 10.36 -9.47
N VAL A 414 1.21 11.25 -10.10
CA VAL A 414 -0.10 10.94 -10.68
C VAL A 414 0.03 9.78 -11.67
N TYR A 415 1.12 9.78 -12.46
CA TYR A 415 1.43 8.69 -13.38
C TYR A 415 1.49 7.32 -12.68
N SER A 416 2.14 7.26 -11.51
CA SER A 416 2.19 6.04 -10.71
C SER A 416 0.83 5.70 -10.09
N ALA A 417 0.13 6.69 -9.55
CA ALA A 417 -1.13 6.50 -8.82
C ALA A 417 -2.33 6.05 -9.65
N GLN A 418 -2.26 6.22 -10.97
CA GLN A 418 -3.38 5.90 -11.85
C GLN A 418 -3.64 4.39 -11.99
N TYR A 419 -2.63 3.56 -12.20
CA TYR A 419 -2.75 2.10 -12.38
C TYR A 419 -1.36 1.49 -12.64
N PRO A 420 -1.16 0.18 -12.39
CA PRO A 420 0.06 -0.54 -12.78
C PRO A 420 0.22 -0.51 -14.30
N ARG A 421 1.37 -0.09 -14.83
CA ARG A 421 1.54 0.08 -16.29
C ARG A 421 1.43 -1.22 -17.09
N SER A 422 1.56 -2.37 -16.46
CA SER A 422 1.34 -3.70 -17.04
C SER A 422 -0.14 -4.05 -17.27
N ASP A 423 -1.07 -3.34 -16.61
CA ASP A 423 -2.45 -3.77 -16.50
C ASP A 423 -3.38 -3.08 -17.50
N SER A 424 -4.45 -3.80 -17.86
CA SER A 424 -5.55 -3.24 -18.63
C SER A 424 -6.33 -2.23 -17.80
N HIS A 425 -6.75 -1.13 -18.45
CA HIS A 425 -7.43 -0.02 -17.79
C HIS A 425 -8.40 0.69 -18.76
N CYS A 426 -9.34 1.43 -18.18
CA CYS A 426 -10.16 2.42 -18.87
C CYS A 426 -10.43 3.60 -17.93
N ALA A 427 -10.91 4.73 -18.49
CA ALA A 427 -11.45 5.79 -17.65
C ALA A 427 -12.68 5.28 -16.87
N LEU A 428 -12.87 5.75 -15.65
CA LEU A 428 -14.08 5.48 -14.85
C LEU A 428 -15.29 6.09 -15.56
N PRO A 429 -16.27 5.27 -16.02
CA PRO A 429 -17.45 5.80 -16.68
C PRO A 429 -18.40 6.50 -15.70
N ALA A 430 -19.15 7.49 -16.18
CA ALA A 430 -20.14 8.19 -15.37
C ALA A 430 -21.36 7.32 -15.03
N ASN A 431 -21.66 6.34 -15.87
CA ASN A 431 -22.77 5.40 -15.68
C ASN A 431 -22.24 4.12 -14.98
N PRO A 432 -22.72 3.79 -13.76
CA PRO A 432 -22.26 2.62 -13.03
C PRO A 432 -22.39 1.29 -13.79
N SER A 433 -23.42 1.16 -14.65
CA SER A 433 -23.63 -0.06 -15.46
C SER A 433 -22.57 -0.32 -16.53
N GLU A 434 -21.71 0.65 -16.83
CA GLU A 434 -20.62 0.54 -17.80
C GLU A 434 -19.26 0.23 -17.14
N ILE A 435 -19.21 0.21 -15.80
CA ILE A 435 -17.99 -0.10 -15.03
C ILE A 435 -17.62 -1.57 -15.27
N LYS A 436 -16.33 -1.83 -15.50
CA LYS A 436 -15.83 -3.16 -15.89
C LYS A 436 -15.10 -3.83 -14.74
N THR A 437 -15.24 -5.15 -14.65
CA THR A 437 -14.44 -6.00 -13.76
C THR A 437 -13.15 -6.47 -14.44
N GLY A 438 -12.17 -6.93 -13.66
CA GLY A 438 -10.89 -7.46 -14.14
C GLY A 438 -9.91 -6.42 -14.70
N ILE A 439 -10.32 -5.15 -14.78
CA ILE A 439 -9.51 -4.04 -15.28
C ILE A 439 -9.64 -2.83 -14.37
N TRP A 440 -8.66 -1.92 -14.44
CA TRP A 440 -8.68 -0.66 -13.70
C TRP A 440 -9.65 0.36 -14.29
N ASN A 441 -10.61 0.83 -13.50
CA ASN A 441 -11.48 1.96 -13.82
C ASN A 441 -10.91 3.22 -13.17
N VAL A 442 -10.18 3.99 -13.97
CA VAL A 442 -9.31 5.09 -13.52
C VAL A 442 -10.12 6.36 -13.39
N ALA A 443 -10.25 6.88 -12.16
CA ALA A 443 -10.94 8.14 -11.92
C ALA A 443 -10.15 9.33 -12.49
N PRO A 444 -10.81 10.45 -12.82
CA PRO A 444 -10.11 11.70 -13.08
C PRO A 444 -9.20 12.08 -11.92
N THR A 445 -8.04 12.69 -12.21
CA THR A 445 -7.13 13.17 -11.18
C THR A 445 -7.84 14.19 -10.28
N GLN A 446 -7.78 13.97 -8.98
CA GLN A 446 -8.38 14.82 -7.96
C GLN A 446 -7.43 15.93 -7.53
N ASP A 447 -7.98 17.06 -7.11
CA ASP A 447 -7.20 18.19 -6.59
C ASP A 447 -6.97 18.01 -5.08
N GLY A 448 -5.72 17.84 -4.67
CA GLY A 448 -5.34 17.60 -3.27
C GLY A 448 -3.95 16.97 -3.17
N ASP A 449 -3.43 16.84 -1.95
CA ASP A 449 -2.15 16.20 -1.69
C ASP A 449 -2.32 14.79 -1.14
N HIS A 450 -1.21 14.11 -0.84
CA HIS A 450 -1.19 12.70 -0.44
C HIS A 450 -2.04 12.43 0.81
N GLY A 451 -2.25 13.43 1.67
CA GLY A 451 -3.06 13.29 2.86
C GLY A 451 -4.55 13.57 2.65
N SER A 452 -4.92 14.22 1.54
CA SER A 452 -6.32 14.60 1.24
C SER A 452 -7.30 13.42 1.26
N PRO A 453 -7.01 12.24 0.65
CA PRO A 453 -7.94 11.12 0.64
C PRO A 453 -8.27 10.58 2.03
N VAL A 454 -7.37 10.76 2.99
CA VAL A 454 -7.53 10.32 4.38
C VAL A 454 -7.90 11.47 5.33
N GLY A 455 -8.21 12.65 4.79
CA GLY A 455 -8.73 13.79 5.54
C GLY A 455 -7.68 14.64 6.26
N LEU A 456 -6.42 14.58 5.84
CA LEU A 456 -5.38 15.47 6.37
C LEU A 456 -5.51 16.86 5.73
N ALA A 457 -5.65 17.88 6.57
CA ALA A 457 -5.82 19.28 6.16
C ALA A 457 -7.04 19.56 5.25
N GLU A 458 -8.02 18.65 5.23
CA GLU A 458 -9.28 18.78 4.49
C GLU A 458 -10.46 19.20 5.39
N GLY A 459 -11.56 19.61 4.76
CA GLY A 459 -12.84 19.78 5.44
C GLY A 459 -13.60 18.45 5.56
N PRO A 460 -14.25 18.14 6.70
CA PRO A 460 -14.97 16.87 6.87
C PRO A 460 -16.02 16.60 5.79
N GLU A 461 -16.71 17.63 5.31
CA GLU A 461 -17.72 17.50 4.25
C GLU A 461 -17.13 16.94 2.95
N ALA A 462 -15.94 17.38 2.54
CA ALA A 462 -15.29 16.91 1.32
C ALA A 462 -14.91 15.42 1.43
N VAL A 463 -14.34 15.03 2.56
CA VAL A 463 -13.96 13.64 2.83
C VAL A 463 -15.22 12.77 2.89
N HIS A 464 -16.22 13.14 3.69
CA HIS A 464 -17.46 12.38 3.79
C HIS A 464 -18.16 12.23 2.44
N THR A 465 -18.28 13.31 1.66
CA THR A 465 -18.91 13.27 0.33
C THR A 465 -18.20 12.30 -0.61
N PHE A 466 -16.86 12.27 -0.59
CA PHE A 466 -16.09 11.32 -1.39
C PHE A 466 -16.41 9.86 -1.03
N TYR A 467 -16.34 9.50 0.27
CA TYR A 467 -16.58 8.11 0.69
C TYR A 467 -18.05 7.69 0.56
N GLU A 468 -19.00 8.60 0.82
CA GLU A 468 -20.42 8.34 0.54
C GLU A 468 -20.66 8.05 -0.93
N GLY A 469 -20.10 8.88 -1.83
CA GLY A 469 -20.19 8.67 -3.27
C GLY A 469 -19.55 7.35 -3.72
N LEU A 470 -18.37 7.02 -3.18
CA LEU A 470 -17.68 5.75 -3.47
C LEU A 470 -18.53 4.54 -3.03
N PHE A 471 -19.05 4.56 -1.80
CA PHE A 471 -19.82 3.45 -1.27
C PHE A 471 -21.14 3.31 -2.03
N GLU A 472 -21.85 4.40 -2.31
CA GLU A 472 -23.06 4.37 -3.12
C GLU A 472 -22.82 3.89 -4.56
N MET A 473 -21.66 4.21 -5.15
CA MET A 473 -21.29 3.70 -6.47
C MET A 473 -21.09 2.18 -6.41
N LEU A 474 -20.35 1.68 -5.42
CA LEU A 474 -20.11 0.24 -5.22
C LEU A 474 -21.43 -0.52 -4.99
N GLU A 475 -22.38 0.09 -4.28
CA GLU A 475 -23.73 -0.45 -4.10
C GLU A 475 -24.56 -0.51 -5.39
N LYS A 476 -24.35 0.44 -6.31
CA LYS A 476 -25.06 0.48 -7.59
C LYS A 476 -24.53 -0.54 -8.58
N VAL A 477 -23.21 -0.76 -8.63
CA VAL A 477 -22.61 -1.78 -9.52
C VAL A 477 -22.85 -3.22 -9.06
N ASN A 478 -23.31 -3.39 -7.81
CA ASN A 478 -23.72 -4.69 -7.28
C ASN A 478 -25.14 -5.10 -7.72
N ARG A 479 -25.95 -4.18 -8.27
CA ARG A 479 -27.38 -4.38 -8.55
C ARG A 479 -27.70 -4.72 -10.01
#